data_AF-A0A4R2IXD6-F1
#
_entry.id   AF-A0A4R2IXD6-F1
#
_cell.length_a   1.000
_cell.length_b   1.000
_cell.length_c   1.000
_cell.angle_alpha   90.00
_cell.angle_beta   90.00
_cell.angle_gamma   90.00
#
_symmetry.space_group_name_H-M   'P 1'
#
loop_
_entity.id
_entity.type
_entity.pdbx_description
1 polymer ?
#
loop_
_entity_poly.entity_id
_entity_poly.type
_entity_poly.pdbx_seq_one_letter_code
_entity_poly.pdbx_strand_id
1 'polypeptide(L)' 'MITVASLISGGNTEQLRGHLARAKANGLTETELKEVIIHLAFYAGWPKAMSAITIAKQIFEGAEQ' A
#
# COMPACT_ATOMS: atom_id res chain seq x y z
N MET A 1 -0.69 8.30 -5.20
CA MET A 1 -1.68 7.87 -4.19
C MET A 1 -2.87 7.15 -4.79
N ILE A 2 -3.63 7.76 -5.70
CA ILE A 2 -4.90 7.21 -6.22
C ILE A 2 -4.75 5.77 -6.76
N THR A 3 -3.72 5.50 -7.56
CA THR A 3 -3.49 4.14 -8.09
C THR A 3 -3.30 3.09 -6.99
N VAL A 4 -2.54 3.42 -5.93
CA VAL A 4 -2.35 2.52 -4.78
C VAL A 4 -3.70 2.26 -4.09
N ALA A 5 -4.48 3.32 -3.85
CA ALA A 5 -5.80 3.18 -3.24
C ALA A 5 -6.75 2.32 -4.09
N SER A 6 -6.79 2.53 -5.42
CA SER A 6 -7.60 1.73 -6.33
C SER A 6 -7.20 0.25 -6.35
N LEU A 7 -5.90 -0.05 -6.34
CA LEU A 7 -5.43 -1.45 -6.29
C LEU A 7 -5.80 -2.14 -4.97
N ILE A 8 -5.67 -1.44 -3.84
CA ILE A 8 -6.09 -1.96 -2.53
C ILE A 8 -7.61 -2.20 -2.52
N SER A 9 -8.40 -1.19 -2.91
CA SER A 9 -9.86 -1.31 -2.95
C SER A 9 -10.36 -2.38 -3.92
N GLY A 10 -9.65 -2.61 -5.02
CA GLY A 10 -9.93 -3.68 -5.98
C GLY A 10 -9.50 -5.07 -5.51
N GLY A 11 -8.59 -5.17 -4.53
CA GLY A 11 -7.96 -6.44 -4.14
C GLY A 11 -6.86 -6.90 -5.10
N ASN A 12 -6.34 -6.00 -5.93
CA ASN A 12 -5.37 -6.29 -7.00
C ASN A 12 -3.92 -6.27 -6.44
N THR A 13 -3.68 -7.14 -5.45
CA THR A 13 -2.44 -7.18 -4.65
C THR A 13 -1.20 -7.52 -5.48
N GLU A 14 -1.35 -8.28 -6.56
CA GLU A 14 -0.24 -8.66 -7.45
C GLU A 14 0.46 -7.45 -8.08
N GLN A 15 -0.28 -6.37 -8.37
CA GLN A 15 0.29 -5.12 -8.93
C GLN A 15 0.74 -4.14 -7.85
N LEU A 16 0.38 -4.37 -6.59
CA LEU A 16 0.57 -3.41 -5.50
C LEU A 16 2.04 -3.18 -5.17
N ARG A 17 2.88 -4.23 -5.21
CA ARG A 17 4.32 -4.12 -4.90
C ARG A 17 5.02 -3.06 -5.75
N GLY A 18 4.91 -3.19 -7.07
CA GLY A 18 5.58 -2.28 -8.00
C GLY A 18 5.05 -0.85 -7.89
N HIS A 19 3.76 -0.69 -7.58
CA HIS A 19 3.14 0.63 -7.45
C HIS A 19 3.43 1.30 -6.10
N LEU A 20 3.63 0.55 -5.02
CA LEU A 20 4.13 1.09 -3.76
C LEU A 20 5.58 1.59 -3.90
N ALA A 21 6.45 0.85 -4.57
CA ALA A 21 7.82 1.29 -4.85
C ALA A 21 7.85 2.57 -5.71
N ARG A 22 7.03 2.64 -6.76
CA ARG A 22 6.87 3.85 -7.57
C ARG A 22 6.26 5.01 -6.77
N ALA A 23 5.32 4.74 -5.87
CA ALA A 23 4.75 5.77 -5.01
C ALA A 23 5.82 6.41 -4.10
N LYS A 24 6.71 5.60 -3.51
CA LYS A 24 7.88 6.10 -2.75
C LYS A 24 8.82 6.92 -3.64
N ALA A 25 9.15 6.42 -4.83
CA ALA A 25 10.01 7.14 -5.80
C ALA A 25 9.40 8.50 -6.23
N ASN A 26 8.07 8.60 -6.22
CA ASN A 26 7.33 9.84 -6.51
C ASN A 26 7.15 10.74 -5.27
N GLY A 27 7.79 10.43 -4.15
CA GLY A 27 7.83 11.29 -2.97
C GLY A 27 6.78 11.01 -1.89
N LEU A 28 5.95 9.96 -2.03
CA LEU A 28 5.08 9.56 -0.91
C LEU A 28 5.91 8.96 0.21
N THR A 29 5.65 9.42 1.42
CA THR A 29 6.23 8.89 2.65
C THR A 29 5.62 7.53 3.00
N GLU A 30 6.36 6.73 3.78
CA GLU A 30 5.79 5.48 4.30
C GLU A 30 4.60 5.73 5.22
N THR A 31 4.58 6.85 5.95
CA THR A 31 3.45 7.25 6.80
C THR A 31 2.19 7.44 5.98
N GLU A 32 2.23 8.22 4.90
CA GLU A 32 1.06 8.43 4.02
C GLU A 32 0.58 7.11 3.39
N LEU A 33 1.50 6.20 3.04
CA LEU A 33 1.16 4.88 2.51
C LEU A 33 0.53 3.97 3.58
N LYS A 34 1.00 4.03 4.84
CA LYS A 34 0.38 3.32 5.96
C LYS A 34 -1.02 3.88 6.24
N GLU A 35 -1.16 5.20 6.26
CA GLU A 35 -2.43 5.88 6.52
C GLU A 35 -3.49 5.55 5.46
N VAL A 36 -3.13 5.53 4.15
CA VAL A 36 -4.11 5.17 3.12
C VAL A 36 -4.54 3.70 3.25
N ILE A 37 -3.65 2.79 3.63
CA ILE A 37 -4.01 1.38 3.87
C ILE A 37 -4.95 1.25 5.08
N ILE A 38 -4.66 1.97 6.17
CA ILE A 38 -5.52 2.02 7.37
C ILE A 38 -6.89 2.61 7.04
N HIS A 39 -6.94 3.72 6.30
CA HIS A 39 -8.18 4.34 5.87
C HIS A 39 -9.03 3.37 5.05
N LEU A 40 -8.41 2.62 4.14
CA LEU A 40 -9.10 1.64 3.30
C LEU A 40 -9.54 0.37 4.06
N ALA A 41 -9.03 0.09 5.26
CA ALA A 41 -9.60 -0.96 6.10
C ALA A 41 -11.09 -0.69 6.41
N PHE A 42 -11.47 0.58 6.56
CA PHE A 42 -12.84 1.00 6.83
C PHE A 42 -13.69 1.14 5.56
N TYR A 43 -13.10 1.60 4.44
CA TYR A 43 -13.84 1.87 3.20
C TYR A 43 -13.88 0.71 2.20
N ALA A 44 -12.87 -0.17 2.22
CA ALA A 44 -12.74 -1.31 1.31
C ALA A 44 -12.72 -2.67 2.04
N GLY A 45 -12.71 -2.65 3.37
CA GLY A 45 -12.77 -3.83 4.23
C GLY A 45 -11.40 -4.31 4.70
N TRP A 46 -11.37 -4.80 5.93
CA TRP A 46 -10.19 -5.34 6.61
C TRP A 46 -9.39 -6.38 5.79
N PRO A 47 -10.00 -7.37 5.10
CA PRO A 47 -9.22 -8.38 4.35
C PRO A 47 -8.31 -7.78 3.27
N LYS A 48 -8.80 -6.76 2.56
CA LYS A 48 -8.04 -6.08 1.49
C LYS A 48 -6.90 -5.25 2.08
N ALA A 49 -7.17 -4.51 3.16
CA ALA A 49 -6.16 -3.74 3.85
C ALA A 49 -5.06 -4.63 4.44
N MET A 50 -5.40 -5.75 5.07
CA MET A 50 -4.41 -6.71 5.61
C MET A 50 -3.52 -7.30 4.52
N SER A 51 -4.11 -7.64 3.37
CA SER A 51 -3.34 -8.12 2.21
C SER A 51 -2.37 -7.05 1.71
N ALA A 52 -2.78 -5.77 1.71
CA ALA A 52 -1.92 -4.64 1.36
C ALA A 52 -0.79 -4.42 2.38
N ILE A 53 -1.06 -4.54 3.69
CA ILE A 53 -0.05 -4.42 4.75
C ILE A 53 1.08 -5.43 4.55
N THR A 54 0.75 -6.70 4.26
CA THR A 54 1.75 -7.75 4.05
C THR A 54 2.73 -7.39 2.92
N ILE A 55 2.23 -6.81 1.83
CA ILE A 55 3.06 -6.36 0.71
C ILE A 55 3.85 -5.11 1.06
N ALA A 56 3.21 -4.15 1.74
CA ALA A 56 3.84 -2.89 2.13
C ALA A 56 5.03 -3.13 3.08
N LYS A 57 4.90 -4.03 4.05
CA LYS A 57 6.01 -4.43 4.95
C LYS A 57 7.25 -4.87 4.19
N GLN A 58 7.10 -5.68 3.15
CA GLN A 58 8.21 -6.16 2.34
C GLN A 58 8.95 -5.05 1.57
N ILE A 59 8.29 -3.91 1.34
CA ILE A 59 8.89 -2.72 0.68
C ILE A 59 9.51 -1.76 1.70
N PHE A 60 8.93 -1.67 2.91
CA PHE A 60 9.40 -0.75 3.95
C PHE A 60 10.59 -1.34 4.72
N GLU A 61 10.52 -2.62 5.10
CA GLU A 61 11.60 -3.30 5.84
C GLU A 61 12.84 -3.57 4.96
N GLY A 62 12.66 -3.66 3.64
CA GLY A 62 13.77 -3.79 2.67
C GLY A 62 14.50 -2.49 2.35
N ALA A 63 14.08 -1.34 2.91
CA ALA A 63 14.69 -0.03 2.69
C ALA A 63 15.57 0.46 3.85
N GLU A 64 15.61 -0.28 4.98
CA GLU A 64 16.65 -0.13 6.00
C GLU A 64 17.83 -1.05 5.64
N GLN A 65 18.68 -0.57 4.72
CA GLN A 65 20.07 -1.02 4.52
C GLN A 65 20.85 0.12 3.85
#